data_AF-A0A968CUU5-F1
#
_entry.id   AF-A0A968CUU5-F1
#
_cell.length_a   1.000
_cell.length_b   1.000
_cell.length_c   1.000
_cell.angle_alpha   90.00
_cell.angle_beta   90.00
_cell.angle_gamma   90.00
#
_symmetry.space_group_name_H-M   'P 1'
#
loop_
_entity.id
_entity.type
_entity.pdbx_description
1 polymer ?
#
loop_
_entity_poly.entity_id
_entity_poly.type
_entity_poly.pdbx_seq_one_letter_code
_entity_poly.pdbx_strand_id
1 'polypeptide(L)' 'MENVIHHVREGKGLPVENTTQGFTAETRLDLSPRLREIVLAGGLLAYSRGKKNP' A
#
# COMPACT_ATOMS: atom_id res chain seq x y z
N MET A 1 10.50 5.50 -4.10
CA MET A 1 9.27 4.71 -4.39
C MET A 1 9.46 3.22 -4.09
N GLU A 2 10.55 2.60 -4.55
CA GLU A 2 10.87 1.16 -4.37
C GLU A 2 10.82 0.69 -2.90
N ASN A 3 11.21 1.58 -1.97
CA ASN A 3 11.23 1.29 -0.54
C ASN A 3 9.81 1.18 0.09
N VAL A 4 8.83 1.96 -0.40
CA VAL A 4 7.46 1.96 0.15
C VAL A 4 6.74 0.66 -0.18
N ILE A 5 6.87 0.17 -1.42
CA ILE A 5 6.26 -1.09 -1.85
C ILE A 5 6.79 -2.26 -1.00
N HIS A 6 8.10 -2.29 -0.71
CA HIS A 6 8.69 -3.30 0.16
C HIS A 6 8.09 -3.25 1.57
N HIS A 7 8.01 -2.05 2.18
CA HIS A 7 7.43 -1.89 3.51
C HIS A 7 5.94 -2.30 3.56
N VAL A 8 5.15 -1.98 2.54
CA VAL A 8 3.75 -2.42 2.45
C VAL A 8 3.65 -3.93 2.29
N ARG A 9 4.53 -4.56 1.50
CA ARG A 9 4.60 -6.03 1.34
C ARG A 9 4.88 -6.74 2.66
N GLU A 10 5.84 -6.23 3.42
CA GLU A 10 6.28 -6.78 4.71
C GLU A 10 5.37 -6.37 5.88
N GLY A 11 4.43 -5.43 5.68
CA GLY A 11 3.60 -4.87 6.74
C GLY A 11 4.42 -4.07 7.77
N LYS A 12 5.50 -3.43 7.35
CA LYS A 12 6.35 -2.58 8.20
C LYS A 12 5.74 -1.18 8.35
N GLY A 13 6.27 -0.43 9.33
CA GLY A 13 5.96 0.99 9.51
C GLY A 13 6.35 1.82 8.30
N LEU A 14 5.56 2.86 8.05
CA LEU A 14 5.71 3.84 6.98
C LEU A 14 5.53 5.24 7.56
N PRO A 15 6.40 6.20 7.21
CA PRO A 15 6.15 7.59 7.51
C PRO A 15 5.00 8.09 6.64
N VAL A 16 3.97 8.65 7.26
CA VAL A 16 2.84 9.30 6.59
C VAL A 16 2.78 10.75 7.01
N GLU A 17 2.77 11.63 6.02
CA GLU A 17 2.65 13.07 6.22
C GLU A 17 1.17 13.46 6.25
N ASN A 18 0.77 14.17 7.31
CA ASN A 18 -0.45 14.95 7.33
C ASN A 18 -0.18 16.31 6.69
N THR A 19 -0.49 16.43 5.41
CA THR A 19 -0.28 17.65 4.63
C THR A 19 -1.14 18.83 5.08
N THR A 20 -2.21 18.59 5.85
CA THR A 20 -3.08 19.66 6.38
C THR A 20 -2.59 20.26 7.69
N GLN A 21 -1.81 19.51 8.46
CA GLN A 21 -1.30 19.91 9.78
C GLN A 21 0.23 19.96 9.85
N GLY A 22 0.92 19.62 8.76
CA GLY A 22 2.37 19.77 8.60
C GLY A 22 3.20 18.86 9.50
N PHE A 23 2.71 17.67 9.86
CA PHE A 23 3.45 16.70 10.67
C PHE A 23 3.52 15.32 10.01
N THR A 24 4.54 14.55 10.39
CA THR A 24 4.74 13.17 9.94
C THR A 24 4.57 12.22 11.11
N ALA A 25 3.88 11.11 10.89
CA ALA A 25 3.73 10.03 11.87
C ALA A 25 4.11 8.68 11.26
N GLU A 26 4.74 7.82 12.07
CA GLU A 26 4.96 6.42 11.71
C GLU A 26 3.66 5.64 11.87
N THR A 27 3.20 4.99 10.80
CA THR A 27 1.98 4.19 10.80
C THR A 27 2.17 2.88 10.07
N ARG A 28 1.26 1.93 10.30
CA ARG A 28 1.24 0.63 9.61
C ARG A 28 -0.09 0.47 8.88
N LEU A 29 -0.03 -0.06 7.67
CA LEU A 29 -1.23 -0.47 6.94
C LEU A 29 -1.61 -1.90 7.36
N ASP A 30 -2.64 -2.03 8.18
CA ASP A 30 -3.13 -3.32 8.65
C ASP A 30 -4.03 -3.99 7.59
N LEU A 31 -3.38 -4.51 6.55
CA LEU A 31 -4.04 -5.07 5.38
C LEU A 31 -4.00 -6.60 5.41
N SER A 32 -5.15 -7.22 5.17
CA SER A 32 -5.22 -8.64 4.84
C SER A 32 -4.39 -8.94 3.58
N PRO A 33 -3.91 -10.18 3.38
CA PRO A 33 -3.09 -10.53 2.22
C PRO A 33 -3.71 -10.12 0.88
N ARG A 34 -5.02 -10.36 0.71
CA ARG A 34 -5.76 -9.97 -0.50
C ARG A 34 -5.82 -8.46 -0.68
N LEU A 35 -6.11 -7.70 0.38
CA LEU A 35 -6.17 -6.23 0.29
C LEU A 35 -4.80 -5.63 -0.03
N ARG A 36 -3.73 -6.22 0.49
CA ARG A 36 -2.36 -5.82 0.16
C ARG A 36 -2.06 -5.96 -1.32
N GLU A 37 -2.39 -7.08 -1.94
CA GLU A 37 -2.23 -7.26 -3.39
C GLU A 37 -3.03 -6.24 -4.20
N ILE A 38 -4.27 -5.97 -3.79
CA ILE A 38 -5.13 -5.00 -4.46
C ILE A 38 -4.55 -3.58 -4.40
N VAL A 39 -4.08 -3.16 -3.22
CA VAL A 39 -3.46 -1.84 -3.02
C VAL A 39 -2.18 -1.73 -3.86
N LEU A 40 -1.33 -2.76 -3.83
CA LEU A 40 -0.08 -2.79 -4.59
C LEU A 40 -0.30 -2.83 -6.12
N ALA A 41 -1.43 -3.36 -6.57
CA ALA A 41 -1.83 -3.33 -7.97
C ALA A 41 -2.35 -1.96 -8.43
N GLY A 42 -2.48 -0.97 -7.54
CA GLY A 42 -3.06 0.34 -7.85
C GLY A 42 -4.59 0.36 -7.78
N GLY A 43 -5.19 -0.58 -7.04
CA GLY A 43 -6.63 -0.64 -6.77
C GLY A 43 -7.33 -1.86 -7.38
N LEU A 44 -8.61 -2.01 -7.02
CA LEU A 44 -9.38 -3.22 -7.31
C LEU A 44 -9.53 -3.49 -8.82
N LEU A 45 -9.74 -2.44 -9.62
CA LEU A 45 -9.90 -2.59 -11.06
C LEU A 45 -8.60 -3.04 -11.73
N ALA A 46 -7.46 -2.46 -11.33
CA ALA A 46 -6.16 -2.84 -11.85
C ALA A 46 -5.80 -4.28 -11.46
N TYR A 47 -6.02 -4.66 -10.20
CA TYR A 47 -5.90 -6.04 -9.72
C TYR A 47 -6.75 -7.02 -10.54
N SER A 48 -8.02 -6.67 -10.78
CA SER A 48 -8.97 -7.51 -11.51
C SER A 48 -8.60 -7.68 -12.99
N ARG A 49 -8.04 -6.64 -13.63
CA ARG A 49 -7.53 -6.73 -15.00
C ARG A 49 -6.29 -7.61 -15.08
N GLY A 50 -5.35 -7.47 -14.16
CA GLY A 50 -4.14 -8.30 -14.09
C GLY A 50 -4.45 -9.79 -13.87
N LYS A 51 -5.50 -10.11 -13.10
CA LYS A 51 -5.95 -11.51 -12.90
C LYS A 51 -6.66 -12.13 -14.10
N LYS A 52 -7.24 -11.33 -15.00
CA LYS A 52 -7.94 -11.83 -16.20
C LYS A 52 -6.98 -12.24 -17.33
N ASN A 53 -5.75 -11.75 -17.31
CA ASN A 53 -4.67 -12.15 -18.22
C ASN A 53 -3.51 -12.76 -17.41
N PRO A 54 -3.62 -14.01 -16.93
CA PRO A 54 -2.50 -14.73 -16.32
C PRO A 54 -1.40 -15.05 -17.34
#